data_AF-A0A7J6PNJ1-F1
#
_entry.id   AF-A0A7J6PNJ1-F1
#
_cell.length_a   1.000
_cell.length_b   1.000
_cell.length_c   1.000
_cell.angle_alpha   90.00
_cell.angle_beta   90.00
_cell.angle_gamma   90.00
#
_symmetry.space_group_name_H-M   'P 1'
#
loop_
_entity.id
_entity.type
_entity.pdbx_description
1 polymer ?
#
loop_
_entity_poly.entity_id
_entity_poly.type
_entity_poly.pdbx_seq_one_letter_code
_entity_poly.pdbx_strand_id
1 'polypeptide(L)'
;MASTQNLASFITLKNSSTPTILLGVAAAWVERSFHLSPQLPLLVFNFTDNKVTAEMKPAVFGLRVQRLEPLQQQQQQLSCNVQRRSVAASTRRSKADHSSASSSPSSKVLVLFLGNHGPKFEGTRHNAGFAVGDRTASLLGSSTTPQTSFHSRKRWLSDVCEMKELTFDYIASIRGDDLIDRRSDRSKQATEDNGVWRSSLDSVNLIKPRTFMNRSGLAARPALSDLRLQANDRNSVLVVCDDLTIPLGKLRMKPGGSSGGQNGLESILKVTRTEEVARLRIGMGKRAIGGGLERVKPSLALGRLNAREQALFHDVSKYAAQVIRIWLFRGFDSAANLANILKLDTQDDDDSDS
;
A
#
# COMPACT_ATOMS: atom_id res chain seq x y z
N MET A 1 -24.17 -13.06 29.80
CA MET A 1 -22.83 -12.83 30.42
C MET A 1 -21.96 -12.17 29.37
N ALA A 2 -21.85 -10.84 29.42
CA ALA A 2 -21.03 -10.05 28.49
C ALA A 2 -19.76 -9.64 29.22
N SER A 3 -18.61 -10.03 28.68
CA SER A 3 -17.28 -9.71 29.19
C SER A 3 -16.87 -8.32 28.73
N THR A 4 -16.96 -7.32 29.61
CA THR A 4 -16.38 -5.99 29.41
C THR A 4 -14.89 -6.02 29.77
N GLN A 5 -14.01 -5.84 28.78
CA GLN A 5 -12.60 -5.56 29.00
C GLN A 5 -12.42 -4.07 29.33
N ASN A 6 -11.87 -3.77 30.51
CA ASN A 6 -11.57 -2.40 30.96
C ASN A 6 -10.31 -1.87 30.24
N LEU A 7 -10.45 -0.75 29.52
CA LEU A 7 -9.33 0.05 29.02
C LEU A 7 -8.86 1.01 30.13
N ALA A 8 -7.66 0.80 30.66
CA ALA A 8 -6.99 1.78 31.52
C ALA A 8 -6.41 2.91 30.66
N SER A 9 -6.78 4.16 30.95
CA SER A 9 -6.21 5.34 30.29
C SER A 9 -5.07 5.91 31.14
N PHE A 10 -3.88 6.09 30.55
CA PHE A 10 -2.72 6.70 31.22
C PHE A 10 -2.73 8.21 31.00
N ILE A 11 -2.64 9.00 32.07
CA ILE A 11 -2.44 10.45 32.01
C ILE A 11 -1.06 10.75 32.61
N THR A 12 -0.10 11.15 31.77
CA THR A 12 1.19 11.71 32.22
C THR A 12 1.09 13.23 32.34
N LEU A 13 1.30 13.76 33.55
CA LEU A 13 1.46 15.20 33.77
C LEU A 13 2.95 15.58 33.61
N LYS A 14 3.27 16.41 32.62
CA LYS A 14 4.58 17.08 32.50
C LYS A 14 4.61 18.30 33.42
N ASN A 15 5.08 18.13 34.66
CA ASN A 15 5.82 19.17 35.40
C ASN A 15 6.23 18.69 36.80
N SER A 16 7.36 18.01 36.91
CA SER A 16 8.32 18.06 38.03
C SER A 16 9.45 17.09 37.75
N SER A 17 10.64 17.32 38.32
CA SER A 17 11.91 16.62 38.08
C SER A 17 11.98 15.16 38.56
N THR A 18 10.85 14.47 38.69
CA THR A 18 10.72 13.02 38.93
C THR A 18 9.44 12.48 38.27
N PRO A 19 9.44 11.28 37.66
CA PRO A 19 8.26 10.73 37.02
C PRO A 19 7.30 10.12 38.06
N THR A 20 6.19 10.80 38.33
CA THR A 20 5.07 10.26 39.13
C THR A 20 3.99 9.72 38.20
N ILE A 21 3.69 8.42 38.26
CA ILE A 21 2.58 7.81 37.51
C ILE A 21 1.35 7.77 38.42
N LEU A 22 0.29 8.51 38.07
CA LEU A 22 -1.00 8.44 38.74
C LEU A 22 -1.88 7.42 38.00
N LEU A 23 -2.24 6.31 38.65
CA LEU A 23 -3.23 5.36 38.13
C LEU A 23 -4.62 5.78 38.60
N GLY A 24 -5.40 6.42 37.73
CA GLY A 24 -6.79 6.76 38.02
C GLY A 24 -7.70 5.55 37.81
N VAL A 25 -8.45 5.15 38.84
CA VAL A 25 -9.54 4.17 38.70
C VAL A 25 -10.68 4.88 37.97
N ALA A 26 -10.93 4.51 36.71
CA ALA A 26 -12.06 5.00 35.94
C ALA A 26 -13.37 4.42 36.51
N ALA A 27 -14.21 5.27 37.11
CA ALA A 27 -15.59 4.91 37.42
C ALA A 27 -16.39 4.84 36.10
N ALA A 28 -17.02 3.69 35.85
CA ALA A 28 -17.85 3.45 34.68
C ALA A 28 -19.01 4.47 34.63
N TRP A 29 -19.11 5.18 33.51
CA TRP A 29 -20.21 6.09 33.21
C TRP A 29 -21.43 5.26 32.78
N VAL A 30 -22.42 5.14 33.66
CA VAL A 30 -23.75 4.59 33.33
C VAL A 30 -24.74 5.73 33.53
N GLU A 31 -25.44 6.10 32.44
CA GLU A 31 -26.58 7.03 32.48
C GLU A 31 -27.68 6.47 33.38
N ARG A 32 -27.70 6.88 34.65
CA ARG A 32 -28.90 6.96 35.49
C ARG A 32 -28.61 7.76 36.75
N SER A 33 -29.38 8.82 36.94
CA SER A 33 -29.32 9.76 38.05
C SER A 33 -29.32 9.06 39.42
N PHE A 34 -28.19 9.10 40.13
CA PHE A 34 -28.14 8.87 41.57
C PHE A 34 -27.11 9.81 42.21
N HIS A 35 -27.54 10.52 43.25
CA HIS A 35 -26.67 11.28 44.15
C HIS A 35 -25.72 10.33 44.87
N LEU A 36 -24.40 10.50 44.67
CA LEU A 36 -23.36 9.79 45.40
C LEU A 36 -22.46 10.78 46.16
N SER A 37 -22.35 10.56 47.46
CA SER A 37 -21.52 11.31 48.42
C SER A 37 -20.02 11.22 48.07
N PRO A 38 -19.20 12.23 48.40
CA PRO A 38 -17.85 12.35 47.87
C PRO A 38 -16.81 11.82 48.87
N GLN A 39 -16.63 10.50 49.00
CA GLN A 39 -15.48 9.95 49.74
C GLN A 39 -15.03 8.62 49.13
N LEU A 40 -14.24 8.68 48.05
CA LEU A 40 -13.44 7.54 47.60
C LEU A 40 -11.95 7.86 47.85
N PRO A 41 -11.21 7.02 48.60
CA PRO A 41 -9.79 7.23 48.84
C PRO A 41 -8.99 6.96 47.56
N LEU A 42 -7.97 7.79 47.31
CA LEU A 42 -7.02 7.60 46.21
C LEU A 42 -5.85 6.75 46.71
N LEU A 43 -5.55 5.67 45.98
CA LEU A 43 -4.39 4.82 46.22
C LEU A 43 -3.23 5.31 45.34
N VAL A 44 -2.15 5.80 45.96
CA VAL A 44 -0.99 6.34 45.26
C VAL A 44 0.18 5.37 45.41
N PHE A 45 0.83 5.03 44.30
CA PHE A 45 2.03 4.21 44.28
C PHE A 45 3.25 5.08 43.98
N ASN A 46 4.26 5.01 44.84
CA ASN A 46 5.56 5.65 44.62
C ASN A 46 6.58 4.59 44.20
N PHE A 47 7.32 4.90 43.15
CA PHE A 47 8.40 4.07 42.63
C PHE A 47 9.72 4.84 42.81
N THR A 48 10.59 4.34 43.68
CA THR A 48 11.99 4.77 43.75
C THR A 48 12.89 3.58 43.42
N ASP A 49 14.14 3.84 43.01
CA ASP A 49 15.03 2.94 42.28
C ASP A 49 15.33 1.56 42.90
N ASN A 50 14.69 1.14 44.00
CA ASN A 50 14.62 -0.27 44.40
C ASN A 50 13.43 -0.66 45.32
N LYS A 51 12.36 0.14 45.45
CA LYS A 51 11.16 -0.23 46.23
C LYS A 51 9.86 0.38 45.67
N VAL A 52 8.76 -0.36 45.77
CA VAL A 52 7.39 0.11 45.52
C VAL A 52 6.69 0.30 46.86
N THR A 53 6.17 1.49 47.13
CA THR A 53 5.33 1.76 48.31
C THR A 53 3.95 2.26 47.88
N ALA A 54 2.90 1.79 48.57
CA ALA A 54 1.51 2.18 48.34
C ALA A 54 0.97 2.92 49.56
N GLU A 55 0.36 4.08 49.35
CA GLU A 55 -0.23 4.90 50.42
C GLU A 55 -1.67 5.30 50.02
N MET A 56 -2.64 5.11 50.94
CA MET A 56 -3.99 5.65 50.78
C MET A 56 -4.03 7.09 51.30
N LYS A 57 -4.45 8.04 50.46
CA LYS A 57 -4.65 9.44 50.89
C LYS A 57 -6.14 9.83 50.84
N PRO A 58 -6.66 10.52 51.87
CA PRO A 58 -8.00 11.08 51.83
C PRO A 58 -8.07 12.22 50.80
N ALA A 59 -9.10 12.20 49.95
CA ALA A 59 -9.32 13.20 48.91
C ALA A 59 -9.84 14.50 49.55
N VAL A 60 -8.95 15.45 49.84
CA VAL A 60 -9.33 16.84 50.18
C VAL A 60 -8.64 17.77 49.19
N PHE A 61 -9.34 18.15 48.13
CA PHE A 61 -8.99 19.32 47.33
C PHE A 61 -10.26 20.05 46.89
N GLY A 62 -10.38 21.31 47.32
CA GLY A 62 -11.41 22.22 46.85
C GLY A 62 -11.19 22.57 45.39
N LEU A 63 -11.98 21.98 44.50
CA LEU A 63 -12.06 22.37 43.09
C LEU A 63 -13.03 23.54 42.94
N ARG A 64 -12.49 24.74 42.70
CA ARG A 64 -13.27 25.91 42.27
C ARG A 64 -13.59 25.74 40.78
N VAL A 65 -14.80 25.29 40.47
CA VAL A 65 -15.31 25.18 39.10
C VAL A 65 -15.55 26.59 38.56
N GLN A 66 -14.71 27.06 37.64
CA GLN A 66 -15.02 28.23 36.81
C GLN A 66 -15.81 27.77 35.59
N ARG A 67 -16.98 28.40 35.41
CA ARG A 67 -17.87 28.26 34.25
C ARG A 67 -17.12 28.73 32.99
N LEU A 68 -16.93 27.83 32.02
CA LEU A 68 -16.39 28.18 30.70
C LEU A 68 -17.53 28.74 29.84
N GLU A 69 -17.46 30.04 29.54
CA GLU A 69 -18.30 30.69 28.53
C GLU A 69 -17.76 30.42 27.11
N PRO A 70 -18.62 30.37 26.07
CA PRO A 70 -18.22 29.95 24.72
C PRO A 70 -17.36 31.00 23.99
N LEU A 71 -16.19 30.56 23.50
CA LEU A 71 -15.29 31.35 22.66
C LEU A 71 -15.80 31.46 21.21
N GLN A 72 -16.82 32.30 21.01
CA GLN A 72 -17.07 32.96 19.72
C GLN A 72 -16.47 34.37 19.77
N GLN A 73 -15.17 34.48 19.50
CA GLN A 73 -14.47 35.68 18.96
C GLN A 73 -12.95 35.53 19.13
N GLN A 74 -12.36 34.60 18.38
CA GLN A 74 -10.90 34.59 18.17
C GLN A 74 -10.53 34.07 16.76
N GLN A 75 -11.33 34.44 15.76
CA GLN A 75 -11.06 34.13 14.34
C GLN A 75 -11.04 35.36 13.42
N GLN A 76 -10.97 36.59 13.95
CA GLN A 76 -10.91 37.80 13.11
C GLN A 76 -9.62 38.62 13.21
N GLN A 77 -8.54 38.10 13.81
CA GLN A 77 -7.26 38.83 13.89
C GLN A 77 -6.03 38.06 13.37
N LEU A 78 -6.23 36.98 12.60
CA LEU A 78 -5.14 36.33 11.84
C LEU A 78 -5.30 36.43 10.31
N SER A 79 -6.28 37.19 9.81
CA SER A 79 -6.51 37.39 8.37
C SER A 79 -5.78 38.60 7.77
N CYS A 80 -4.81 39.19 8.48
CA CYS A 80 -4.03 40.31 7.94
C CYS A 80 -2.61 40.28 8.53
N ASN A 81 -1.73 39.40 8.03
CA ASN A 81 -0.26 39.56 8.12
C ASN A 81 0.58 38.51 7.36
N VAL A 82 0.12 38.01 6.20
CA VAL A 82 0.98 37.23 5.26
C VAL A 82 0.87 37.74 3.81
N GLN A 83 0.46 39.00 3.62
CA GLN A 83 0.57 39.70 2.34
C GLN A 83 1.56 40.86 2.49
N ARG A 84 2.86 40.53 2.49
CA ARG A 84 4.00 41.36 2.07
C ARG A 84 5.30 40.68 2.51
N ARG A 85 5.80 39.74 1.70
CA ARG A 85 7.23 39.43 1.49
C ARG A 85 7.37 38.28 0.49
N SER A 86 7.41 38.63 -0.79
CA SER A 86 8.28 38.05 -1.84
C SER A 86 7.76 38.45 -3.21
N VAL A 87 7.98 39.71 -3.57
CA VAL A 87 8.10 40.10 -4.97
C VAL A 87 9.52 39.72 -5.39
N ALA A 88 9.67 38.59 -6.10
CA ALA A 88 10.68 38.34 -7.14
C ALA A 88 10.83 36.83 -7.38
N ALA A 89 10.17 36.34 -8.43
CA ALA A 89 10.60 35.27 -9.36
C ALA A 89 9.37 34.56 -9.94
N SER A 90 8.75 35.21 -10.92
CA SER A 90 7.98 34.56 -11.99
C SER A 90 8.87 33.45 -12.59
N THR A 91 8.41 32.22 -12.83
CA THR A 91 7.70 31.90 -14.09
C THR A 91 7.07 30.50 -14.04
N ARG A 92 5.75 30.46 -14.32
CA ARG A 92 4.89 29.37 -14.84
C ARG A 92 4.77 28.06 -14.02
N ARG A 93 3.77 28.03 -13.13
CA ARG A 93 2.95 26.85 -12.86
C ARG A 93 1.51 27.13 -13.29
N SER A 94 1.04 26.41 -14.30
CA SER A 94 -0.36 26.41 -14.72
C SER A 94 -1.23 25.86 -13.59
N LYS A 95 -2.15 26.69 -13.11
CA LYS A 95 -3.33 26.27 -12.33
C LYS A 95 -4.16 25.32 -13.19
N ALA A 96 -4.28 24.08 -12.76
CA ALA A 96 -5.42 23.24 -13.08
C ALA A 96 -6.25 23.15 -11.79
N ASP A 97 -7.26 24.01 -11.68
CA ASP A 97 -8.32 23.88 -10.70
C ASP A 97 -9.17 22.67 -11.12
N HIS A 98 -8.94 21.53 -10.48
CA HIS A 98 -9.93 20.46 -10.39
C HIS A 98 -10.15 20.14 -8.91
N SER A 99 -11.29 20.60 -8.41
CA SER A 99 -11.91 20.17 -7.18
C SER A 99 -12.19 18.66 -7.24
N SER A 100 -11.23 17.83 -6.82
CA SER A 100 -11.47 16.41 -6.65
C SER A 100 -12.07 16.17 -5.28
N ALA A 101 -13.32 15.70 -5.26
CA ALA A 101 -14.05 15.28 -4.08
C ALA A 101 -13.21 14.37 -3.16
N SER A 102 -13.24 14.67 -1.87
CA SER A 102 -12.66 13.87 -0.81
C SER A 102 -13.47 12.57 -0.62
N SER A 103 -13.27 11.59 -1.49
CA SER A 103 -13.68 10.21 -1.21
C SER A 103 -12.52 9.49 -0.54
N SER A 104 -12.72 8.94 0.66
CA SER A 104 -11.79 8.00 1.28
C SER A 104 -11.42 6.92 0.26
N PRO A 105 -10.14 6.56 0.12
CA PRO A 105 -9.71 5.64 -0.91
C PRO A 105 -10.46 4.30 -0.78
N SER A 106 -10.93 3.75 -1.90
CA SER A 106 -11.66 2.48 -1.89
C SER A 106 -10.83 1.41 -1.18
N SER A 107 -11.43 0.81 -0.16
CA SER A 107 -10.90 -0.32 0.61
C SER A 107 -10.88 -1.63 -0.20
N LYS A 108 -11.53 -1.64 -1.36
CA LYS A 108 -11.48 -2.73 -2.33
C LYS A 108 -10.49 -2.41 -3.44
N VAL A 109 -9.71 -3.41 -3.82
CA VAL A 109 -8.71 -3.29 -4.89
C VAL A 109 -8.71 -4.53 -5.79
N LEU A 110 -8.29 -4.33 -7.04
CA LEU A 110 -8.18 -5.33 -8.07
C LEU A 110 -6.80 -5.24 -8.75
N VAL A 111 -6.07 -6.36 -8.77
CA VAL A 111 -4.82 -6.50 -9.52
C VAL A 111 -5.00 -7.56 -10.60
N LEU A 112 -4.87 -7.14 -11.86
CA LEU A 112 -4.98 -8.01 -13.03
C LEU A 112 -3.60 -8.39 -13.52
N PHE A 113 -3.26 -9.67 -13.42
CA PHE A 113 -2.01 -10.21 -13.95
C PHE A 113 -2.24 -10.75 -15.35
N LEU A 114 -1.58 -10.18 -16.36
CA LEU A 114 -1.73 -10.62 -17.75
C LEU A 114 -0.86 -11.85 -18.05
N GLY A 115 -1.39 -12.72 -18.90
CA GLY A 115 -0.81 -13.99 -19.29
C GLY A 115 -1.79 -14.83 -20.10
N ASN A 116 -1.31 -15.95 -20.64
CA ASN A 116 -2.15 -16.97 -21.27
C ASN A 116 -2.23 -18.21 -20.38
N HIS A 117 -3.44 -18.73 -20.21
CA HIS A 117 -3.67 -19.96 -19.45
C HIS A 117 -3.31 -21.22 -20.26
N GLY A 118 -2.77 -22.22 -19.56
CA GLY A 118 -2.46 -23.55 -20.11
C GLY A 118 -0.96 -23.84 -20.18
N PRO A 119 -0.58 -25.13 -20.12
CA PRO A 119 0.81 -25.56 -19.90
C PRO A 119 1.77 -25.14 -21.00
N LYS A 120 1.28 -24.98 -22.24
CA LYS A 120 2.11 -24.53 -23.38
C LYS A 120 2.66 -23.10 -23.23
N PHE A 121 2.03 -22.27 -22.39
CA PHE A 121 2.43 -20.88 -22.16
C PHE A 121 3.26 -20.68 -20.90
N GLU A 122 3.43 -21.73 -20.08
CA GLU A 122 4.28 -21.68 -18.89
C GLU A 122 5.74 -21.38 -19.28
N GLY A 123 6.38 -20.51 -18.50
CA GLY A 123 7.74 -20.04 -18.74
C GLY A 123 7.92 -19.13 -19.97
N THR A 124 6.84 -18.76 -20.67
CA THR A 124 6.91 -17.78 -21.77
C THR A 124 6.97 -16.35 -21.24
N ARG A 125 7.57 -15.44 -22.01
CA ARG A 125 7.70 -14.03 -21.61
C ARG A 125 6.34 -13.36 -21.33
N HIS A 126 5.33 -13.69 -22.13
CA HIS A 126 3.96 -13.21 -21.95
C HIS A 126 3.30 -13.65 -20.63
N ASN A 127 3.82 -14.68 -19.97
CA ASN A 127 3.30 -15.13 -18.68
C ASN A 127 4.05 -14.49 -17.49
N ALA A 128 4.89 -13.48 -17.71
CA ALA A 128 5.55 -12.75 -16.64
C ALA A 128 4.57 -12.17 -15.62
N GLY A 129 3.43 -11.64 -16.08
CA GLY A 129 2.37 -11.14 -15.20
C GLY A 129 1.85 -12.23 -14.27
N PHE A 130 1.51 -13.42 -14.79
CA PHE A 130 1.06 -14.55 -13.98
C PHE A 130 2.08 -14.97 -12.92
N ALA A 131 3.37 -15.06 -13.30
CA ALA A 131 4.43 -15.42 -12.36
C ALA A 131 4.57 -14.38 -11.22
N VAL A 132 4.45 -13.09 -11.52
CA VAL A 132 4.39 -12.04 -10.49
C VAL A 132 3.12 -12.17 -9.64
N GLY A 133 2.00 -12.57 -10.23
CA GLY A 133 0.76 -12.85 -9.50
C GLY A 133 0.91 -13.95 -8.46
N ASP A 134 1.55 -15.07 -8.81
CA ASP A 134 1.85 -16.17 -7.89
C ASP A 134 2.77 -15.74 -6.75
N ARG A 135 3.80 -14.94 -7.06
CA ARG A 135 4.71 -14.38 -6.05
C ARG A 135 4.00 -13.39 -5.13
N THR A 136 3.10 -12.57 -5.68
CA THR A 136 2.31 -11.58 -4.92
C THR A 136 1.35 -12.28 -3.97
N ALA A 137 0.60 -13.29 -4.45
CA ALA A 137 -0.29 -14.08 -3.61
C ALA A 137 0.47 -14.76 -2.46
N SER A 138 1.63 -15.35 -2.76
CA SER A 138 2.50 -15.97 -1.74
C SER A 138 3.02 -14.94 -0.72
N LEU A 139 3.46 -13.77 -1.18
CA LEU A 139 3.96 -12.70 -0.31
C LEU A 139 2.89 -12.18 0.64
N LEU A 140 1.68 -11.92 0.14
CA LEU A 140 0.60 -11.34 0.94
C LEU A 140 -0.07 -12.38 1.85
N GLY A 141 -0.28 -13.61 1.38
CA GLY A 141 -0.92 -14.65 2.18
C GLY A 141 -0.03 -15.31 3.24
N SER A 142 1.28 -15.02 3.24
CA SER A 142 2.15 -15.40 4.37
C SER A 142 1.80 -14.67 5.67
N SER A 143 1.00 -13.58 5.60
CA SER A 143 0.66 -12.72 6.74
C SER A 143 -0.69 -13.04 7.39
N THR A 144 -1.63 -13.68 6.68
CA THR A 144 -3.00 -13.87 7.20
C THR A 144 -3.77 -14.90 6.35
N THR A 145 -4.19 -16.01 6.96
CA THR A 145 -5.11 -17.07 6.45
C THR A 145 -4.69 -17.93 5.23
N PRO A 146 -5.17 -19.19 5.11
CA PRO A 146 -4.73 -20.17 4.11
C PRO A 146 -5.19 -19.94 2.65
N GLN A 147 -5.77 -18.78 2.29
CA GLN A 147 -6.21 -18.50 0.92
C GLN A 147 -5.08 -17.93 0.03
N THR A 148 -3.91 -18.59 0.02
CA THR A 148 -2.79 -18.26 -0.88
C THR A 148 -2.97 -18.83 -2.29
N SER A 149 -3.92 -19.75 -2.48
CA SER A 149 -4.17 -20.40 -3.75
C SER A 149 -5.16 -19.62 -4.63
N PHE A 150 -4.90 -19.62 -5.93
CA PHE A 150 -5.85 -19.15 -6.93
C PHE A 150 -6.94 -20.21 -7.17
N HIS A 151 -8.20 -19.78 -7.20
CA HIS A 151 -9.36 -20.62 -7.47
C HIS A 151 -10.12 -20.12 -8.69
N SER A 152 -10.71 -21.02 -9.46
CA SER A 152 -11.37 -20.62 -10.69
C SER A 152 -12.72 -19.94 -10.43
N ARG A 153 -12.90 -18.74 -10.95
CA ARG A 153 -14.15 -17.96 -10.90
C ARG A 153 -14.72 -17.79 -12.29
N LYS A 154 -15.71 -18.62 -12.64
CA LYS A 154 -16.35 -18.64 -13.98
C LYS A 154 -16.87 -17.28 -14.44
N ARG A 155 -17.53 -16.52 -13.55
CA ARG A 155 -18.08 -15.18 -13.87
C ARG A 155 -17.01 -14.20 -14.33
N TRP A 156 -15.79 -14.30 -13.79
CA TRP A 156 -14.67 -13.42 -14.13
C TRP A 156 -13.77 -14.02 -15.21
N LEU A 157 -14.08 -15.23 -15.70
CA LEU A 157 -13.23 -15.97 -16.63
C LEU A 157 -11.77 -16.01 -16.17
N SER A 158 -11.54 -16.14 -14.86
CA SER A 158 -10.23 -15.94 -14.23
C SER A 158 -10.02 -16.94 -13.11
N ASP A 159 -8.76 -17.25 -12.83
CA ASP A 159 -8.37 -17.77 -11.53
C ASP A 159 -8.14 -16.59 -10.59
N VAL A 160 -8.64 -16.69 -9.35
CA VAL A 160 -8.76 -15.58 -8.40
C VAL A 160 -8.22 -15.98 -7.04
N CYS A 161 -7.41 -15.12 -6.46
CA CYS A 161 -7.03 -15.16 -5.05
C CYS A 161 -7.62 -13.91 -4.39
N GLU A 162 -8.55 -14.11 -3.46
CA GLU A 162 -9.26 -13.05 -2.74
C GLU A 162 -8.77 -13.04 -1.29
N MET A 163 -8.33 -11.89 -0.81
CA MET A 163 -7.97 -11.67 0.58
C MET A 163 -8.93 -10.64 1.17
N LYS A 164 -9.53 -10.97 2.30
CA LYS A 164 -10.45 -10.06 3.00
C LYS A 164 -9.75 -9.47 4.22
N GLU A 165 -10.03 -8.20 4.50
CA GLU A 165 -9.51 -7.49 5.66
C GLU A 165 -7.98 -7.57 5.76
N LEU A 166 -7.29 -7.39 4.62
CA LEU A 166 -5.84 -7.39 4.57
C LEU A 166 -5.32 -6.14 5.28
N THR A 167 -4.66 -6.32 6.41
CA THR A 167 -4.05 -5.24 7.18
C THR A 167 -2.58 -5.08 6.83
N PHE A 168 -2.09 -3.85 6.99
CA PHE A 168 -0.65 -3.60 6.94
C PHE A 168 -0.02 -4.12 8.22
N ASP A 169 0.51 -5.34 8.19
CA ASP A 169 1.25 -5.89 9.32
C ASP A 169 2.72 -5.46 9.26
N TYR A 170 3.07 -4.46 10.06
CA TYR A 170 4.44 -3.97 10.21
C TYR A 170 5.36 -5.03 10.86
N ILE A 171 4.80 -5.94 11.67
CA ILE A 171 5.53 -6.88 12.52
C ILE A 171 5.70 -8.24 11.81
N ALA A 172 4.68 -8.77 11.15
CA ALA A 172 4.73 -10.07 10.46
C ALA A 172 5.42 -10.03 9.08
N SER A 173 5.64 -8.86 8.48
CA SER A 173 6.40 -8.76 7.23
C SER A 173 7.90 -8.88 7.51
N ILE A 174 8.38 -10.05 7.96
CA ILE A 174 9.81 -10.34 8.19
C ILE A 174 10.53 -9.11 8.78
N ARG A 175 10.16 -8.69 10.00
CA ARG A 175 10.78 -7.57 10.75
C ARG A 175 10.79 -6.20 10.04
N GLY A 176 9.64 -5.59 9.81
CA GLY A 176 9.57 -4.13 9.57
C GLY A 176 10.32 -3.61 8.34
N ASP A 177 10.44 -4.42 7.29
CA ASP A 177 11.33 -4.14 6.16
C ASP A 177 10.52 -3.89 4.86
N ASP A 178 9.80 -2.78 4.81
CA ASP A 178 9.28 -2.21 3.56
C ASP A 178 10.44 -1.74 2.67
N LEU A 179 10.36 -1.88 1.33
CA LEU A 179 11.38 -1.32 0.44
C LEU A 179 11.54 0.19 0.61
N ILE A 180 10.52 0.89 1.09
CA ILE A 180 10.63 2.30 1.46
C ILE A 180 11.45 2.48 2.74
N ASP A 181 11.18 1.68 3.76
CA ASP A 181 11.86 1.77 5.06
C ASP A 181 13.35 1.38 4.94
N ARG A 182 13.69 0.46 4.02
CA ARG A 182 15.08 0.11 3.66
C ARG A 182 15.92 1.27 3.12
N ARG A 183 15.30 2.35 2.63
CA ARG A 183 16.05 3.45 2.00
C ARG A 183 16.72 4.35 3.04
N SER A 184 16.17 4.47 4.25
CA SER A 184 16.74 5.30 5.32
C SER A 184 16.03 5.08 6.66
N ASP A 185 16.75 5.20 7.77
CA ASP A 185 16.18 5.20 9.12
C ASP A 185 15.09 6.26 9.29
N ARG A 186 15.23 7.40 8.62
CA ARG A 186 14.19 8.45 8.60
C ARG A 186 12.87 7.97 7.99
N SER A 187 12.92 7.19 6.92
CA SER A 187 11.71 6.66 6.27
C SER A 187 11.05 5.62 7.17
N LYS A 188 11.86 4.79 7.83
CA LYS A 188 11.39 3.83 8.83
C LYS A 188 10.70 4.54 10.00
N GLN A 189 11.35 5.53 10.62
CA GLN A 189 10.76 6.31 11.71
C GLN A 189 9.48 7.02 11.28
N ALA A 190 9.45 7.58 10.06
CA ALA A 190 8.23 8.23 9.55
C ALA A 190 7.06 7.25 9.41
N THR A 191 7.33 6.00 9.04
CA THR A 191 6.32 4.93 9.00
C THR A 191 5.89 4.50 10.40
N GLU A 192 6.82 4.41 11.36
CA GLU A 192 6.49 4.11 12.76
C GLU A 192 5.64 5.22 13.39
N ASP A 193 5.96 6.48 13.11
CA ASP A 193 5.28 7.64 13.70
C ASP A 193 3.91 7.92 13.05
N ASN A 194 3.80 7.78 11.72
CA ASN A 194 2.64 8.23 10.95
C ASN A 194 1.84 7.07 10.32
N GLY A 195 2.34 5.84 10.38
CA GLY A 195 1.78 4.70 9.69
C GLY A 195 1.94 4.76 8.17
N VAL A 196 1.02 4.08 7.47
CA VAL A 196 0.94 4.03 6.01
C VAL A 196 -0.37 4.65 5.51
N TRP A 197 -0.44 4.95 4.21
CA TRP A 197 -1.60 5.59 3.60
C TRP A 197 -2.89 4.79 3.77
N ARG A 198 -2.83 3.46 3.62
CA ARG A 198 -3.91 2.53 3.93
C ARG A 198 -3.42 1.53 4.98
N SER A 199 -3.97 1.57 6.18
CA SER A 199 -3.66 0.59 7.23
C SER A 199 -4.41 -0.73 7.04
N SER A 200 -5.53 -0.72 6.31
CA SER A 200 -6.35 -1.90 6.04
C SER A 200 -7.05 -1.81 4.67
N LEU A 201 -7.37 -2.98 4.12
CA LEU A 201 -8.08 -3.17 2.87
C LEU A 201 -9.17 -4.22 3.07
N ASP A 202 -10.44 -3.85 2.86
CA ASP A 202 -11.58 -4.77 2.97
C ASP A 202 -11.46 -5.97 2.03
N SER A 203 -10.96 -5.76 0.81
CA SER A 203 -10.84 -6.83 -0.19
C SER A 203 -9.74 -6.57 -1.20
N VAL A 204 -8.78 -7.49 -1.28
CA VAL A 204 -7.73 -7.54 -2.31
C VAL A 204 -8.02 -8.68 -3.26
N ASN A 205 -8.26 -8.37 -4.53
CA ASN A 205 -8.58 -9.35 -5.56
C ASN A 205 -7.42 -9.46 -6.54
N LEU A 206 -6.67 -10.55 -6.47
CA LEU A 206 -5.63 -10.90 -7.43
C LEU A 206 -6.24 -11.81 -8.49
N ILE A 207 -6.19 -11.43 -9.77
CA ILE A 207 -6.82 -12.21 -10.84
C ILE A 207 -5.84 -12.55 -11.97
N LYS A 208 -5.92 -13.80 -12.45
CA LYS A 208 -5.23 -14.31 -13.64
C LYS A 208 -6.28 -14.74 -14.68
N PRO A 209 -6.53 -13.96 -15.73
CA PRO A 209 -7.51 -14.30 -16.76
C PRO A 209 -7.26 -15.67 -17.40
N ARG A 210 -8.27 -16.52 -17.49
CA ARG A 210 -8.25 -17.79 -18.25
C ARG A 210 -8.57 -17.60 -19.73
N THR A 211 -8.71 -16.36 -20.18
CA THR A 211 -8.88 -16.00 -21.59
C THR A 211 -7.54 -16.03 -22.32
N PHE A 212 -7.57 -15.99 -23.65
CA PHE A 212 -6.38 -15.61 -24.41
C PHE A 212 -6.00 -14.15 -24.11
N MET A 213 -4.71 -13.83 -24.27
CA MET A 213 -4.12 -12.51 -24.00
C MET A 213 -4.92 -11.40 -24.68
N ASN A 214 -5.22 -11.52 -25.97
CA ASN A 214 -6.01 -10.52 -26.71
C ASN A 214 -7.49 -10.39 -26.28
N ARG A 215 -7.94 -11.20 -25.32
CA ARG A 215 -9.30 -11.22 -24.76
C ARG A 215 -9.34 -10.97 -23.26
N SER A 216 -8.23 -10.54 -22.64
CA SER A 216 -8.16 -10.24 -21.20
C SER A 216 -9.19 -9.19 -20.73
N GLY A 217 -9.66 -8.29 -21.61
CA GLY A 217 -10.73 -7.36 -21.28
C GLY A 217 -12.08 -8.02 -20.92
N LEU A 218 -12.33 -9.23 -21.44
CA LEU A 218 -13.54 -10.01 -21.11
C LEU A 218 -13.56 -10.47 -19.66
N ALA A 219 -12.37 -10.72 -19.08
CA ALA A 219 -12.21 -11.05 -17.67
C ALA A 219 -12.24 -9.81 -16.77
N ALA A 220 -11.63 -8.71 -17.22
CA ALA A 220 -11.55 -7.46 -16.46
C ALA A 220 -12.93 -6.82 -16.22
N ARG A 221 -13.80 -6.80 -17.23
CA ARG A 221 -15.12 -6.15 -17.16
C ARG A 221 -16.03 -6.64 -16.03
N PRO A 222 -16.31 -7.95 -15.90
CA PRO A 222 -17.15 -8.44 -14.79
C PRO A 222 -16.48 -8.24 -13.43
N ALA A 223 -15.14 -8.32 -13.33
CA ALA A 223 -14.43 -8.07 -12.08
C ALA A 223 -14.59 -6.61 -11.61
N LEU A 224 -14.39 -5.63 -12.50
CA LEU A 224 -14.59 -4.22 -12.22
C LEU A 224 -16.05 -3.92 -11.82
N SER A 225 -17.01 -4.50 -12.55
CA SER A 225 -18.45 -4.33 -12.28
C SER A 225 -18.86 -4.90 -10.92
N ASP A 226 -18.41 -6.11 -10.59
CA ASP A 226 -18.77 -6.79 -9.33
C ASP A 226 -18.16 -6.07 -8.12
N LEU A 227 -16.93 -5.58 -8.25
CA LEU A 227 -16.23 -4.85 -7.20
C LEU A 227 -16.63 -3.37 -7.13
N ARG A 228 -17.38 -2.86 -8.11
CA ARG A 228 -17.75 -1.44 -8.27
C ARG A 228 -16.54 -0.52 -8.35
N LEU A 229 -15.50 -0.97 -9.06
CA LEU A 229 -14.26 -0.22 -9.24
C LEU A 229 -14.26 0.49 -10.60
N GLN A 230 -13.71 1.70 -10.63
CA GLN A 230 -13.47 2.43 -11.86
C GLN A 230 -12.06 2.13 -12.36
N ALA A 231 -11.92 1.83 -13.65
CA ALA A 231 -10.64 1.43 -14.23
C ALA A 231 -9.56 2.53 -14.19
N ASN A 232 -9.98 3.80 -14.09
CA ASN A 232 -9.09 4.96 -13.97
C ASN A 232 -8.69 5.30 -12.52
N ASP A 233 -9.21 4.58 -11.52
CA ASP A 233 -8.71 4.70 -10.15
C ASP A 233 -7.37 3.95 -10.01
N ARG A 234 -6.29 4.71 -10.20
CA ARG A 234 -4.91 4.22 -10.13
C ARG A 234 -4.49 3.63 -8.77
N ASN A 235 -5.28 3.85 -7.71
CA ASN A 235 -5.01 3.28 -6.40
C ASN A 235 -5.90 2.07 -6.08
N SER A 236 -6.87 1.74 -6.94
CA SER A 236 -7.75 0.59 -6.73
C SER A 236 -7.73 -0.42 -7.86
N VAL A 237 -7.25 -0.06 -9.05
CA VAL A 237 -7.08 -0.97 -10.18
C VAL A 237 -5.64 -0.91 -10.68
N LEU A 238 -4.97 -2.06 -10.76
CA LEU A 238 -3.63 -2.19 -11.31
C LEU A 238 -3.56 -3.34 -12.33
N VAL A 239 -3.02 -3.08 -13.52
CA VAL A 239 -2.71 -4.11 -14.51
C VAL A 239 -1.21 -4.42 -14.47
N VAL A 240 -0.84 -5.69 -14.35
CA VAL A 240 0.55 -6.15 -14.37
C VAL A 240 0.79 -6.91 -15.67
N CYS A 241 1.72 -6.44 -16.48
CA CYS A 241 1.96 -7.02 -17.81
C CYS A 241 3.45 -7.04 -18.17
N ASP A 242 3.80 -7.95 -19.07
CA ASP A 242 5.10 -7.94 -19.72
C ASP A 242 5.23 -6.75 -20.68
N ASP A 243 6.46 -6.33 -20.94
CA ASP A 243 6.78 -5.33 -21.94
C ASP A 243 8.12 -5.66 -22.61
N LEU A 244 8.06 -5.96 -23.90
CA LEU A 244 9.23 -6.32 -24.70
C LEU A 244 10.09 -5.11 -25.09
N THR A 245 9.58 -3.89 -24.94
CA THR A 245 10.33 -2.65 -25.19
C THR A 245 11.18 -2.24 -23.98
N ILE A 246 10.95 -2.87 -22.83
CA ILE A 246 11.71 -2.65 -21.61
C ILE A 246 12.66 -3.85 -21.41
N PRO A 247 13.97 -3.63 -21.24
CA PRO A 247 14.92 -4.71 -20.98
C PRO A 247 14.55 -5.50 -19.72
N LEU A 248 14.77 -6.81 -19.74
CA LEU A 248 14.73 -7.64 -18.54
C LEU A 248 15.60 -7.03 -17.42
N GLY A 249 15.11 -7.09 -16.19
CA GLY A 249 15.78 -6.45 -15.05
C GLY A 249 15.25 -5.06 -14.68
N LYS A 250 14.35 -4.49 -15.49
CA LYS A 250 13.73 -3.18 -15.25
C LYS A 250 12.21 -3.30 -15.10
N LEU A 251 11.65 -2.43 -14.26
CA LEU A 251 10.21 -2.24 -14.13
C LEU A 251 9.84 -0.82 -14.57
N ARG A 252 8.60 -0.64 -15.04
CA ARG A 252 8.01 0.67 -15.28
C ARG A 252 6.56 0.70 -14.81
N MET A 253 6.24 1.63 -13.92
CA MET A 253 4.87 1.85 -13.49
C MET A 253 4.33 3.14 -14.12
N LYS A 254 3.16 3.06 -14.75
CA LYS A 254 2.53 4.19 -15.47
C LYS A 254 1.07 4.36 -15.04
N PRO A 255 0.57 5.60 -14.87
CA PRO A 255 -0.83 5.84 -14.51
C PRO A 255 -1.78 5.61 -15.70
N GLY A 256 -1.26 5.66 -16.94
CA GLY A 256 -2.06 5.50 -18.15
C GLY A 256 -1.23 5.50 -19.43
N GLY A 257 -1.93 5.63 -20.56
CA GLY A 257 -1.40 5.71 -21.93
C GLY A 257 -1.81 4.53 -22.81
N SER A 258 -1.25 4.46 -24.02
CA SER A 258 -1.55 3.40 -24.98
C SER A 258 -1.06 2.01 -24.54
N SER A 259 -1.51 0.96 -25.24
CA SER A 259 -1.13 -0.43 -24.96
C SER A 259 0.36 -0.69 -25.16
N GLY A 260 1.06 0.10 -25.97
CA GLY A 260 2.45 -0.15 -26.36
C GLY A 260 2.63 -1.48 -27.10
N GLY A 261 1.59 -1.95 -27.81
CA GLY A 261 1.60 -3.23 -28.52
C GLY A 261 1.34 -4.47 -27.66
N GLN A 262 1.02 -4.30 -26.37
CA GLN A 262 0.65 -5.40 -25.48
C GLN A 262 -0.84 -5.74 -25.66
N ASN A 263 -1.13 -6.91 -26.23
CA ASN A 263 -2.47 -7.32 -26.66
C ASN A 263 -3.51 -7.42 -25.52
N GLY A 264 -3.10 -7.82 -24.32
CA GLY A 264 -4.02 -7.94 -23.18
C GLY A 264 -4.35 -6.61 -22.55
N LEU A 265 -3.38 -5.70 -22.50
CA LEU A 265 -3.60 -4.33 -22.11
C LEU A 265 -4.51 -3.63 -23.12
N GLU A 266 -4.26 -3.77 -24.43
CA GLU A 266 -5.16 -3.28 -25.48
C GLU A 266 -6.59 -3.78 -25.31
N SER A 267 -6.75 -5.09 -25.03
CA SER A 267 -8.04 -5.71 -24.74
C SER A 267 -8.76 -5.04 -23.56
N ILE A 268 -8.02 -4.74 -22.47
CA ILE A 268 -8.56 -4.04 -21.30
C ILE A 268 -8.96 -2.61 -21.66
N LEU A 269 -8.07 -1.82 -22.28
CA LEU A 269 -8.34 -0.42 -22.64
C LEU A 269 -9.57 -0.30 -23.54
N LYS A 270 -9.75 -1.23 -24.49
CA LYS A 270 -10.92 -1.28 -25.38
C LYS A 270 -12.22 -1.48 -24.62
N VAL A 271 -12.22 -2.34 -23.60
CA VAL A 271 -13.43 -2.66 -22.84
C VAL A 271 -13.73 -1.61 -21.77
N THR A 272 -12.71 -1.04 -21.14
CA THR A 272 -12.86 0.04 -20.15
C THR A 272 -13.11 1.40 -20.81
N ARG A 273 -12.82 1.54 -22.12
CA ARG A 273 -12.93 2.78 -22.90
C ARG A 273 -12.14 3.95 -22.31
N THR A 274 -11.00 3.65 -21.69
CA THR A 274 -10.09 4.65 -21.14
C THR A 274 -8.64 4.18 -21.26
N GLU A 275 -7.73 5.13 -21.50
CA GLU A 275 -6.29 4.90 -21.44
C GLU A 275 -5.71 5.10 -20.04
N GLU A 276 -6.49 5.61 -19.08
CA GLU A 276 -6.06 5.95 -17.72
C GLU A 276 -5.98 4.74 -16.79
N VAL A 277 -5.66 3.57 -17.32
CA VAL A 277 -5.52 2.36 -16.51
C VAL A 277 -4.09 2.26 -15.97
N ALA A 278 -3.95 2.31 -14.65
CA ALA A 278 -2.65 2.15 -14.00
C ALA A 278 -2.06 0.77 -14.27
N ARG A 279 -0.75 0.74 -14.55
CA ARG A 279 -0.07 -0.49 -14.96
C ARG A 279 1.36 -0.58 -14.49
N LEU A 280 1.76 -1.78 -14.07
CA LEU A 280 3.14 -2.18 -13.82
C LEU A 280 3.63 -3.04 -14.99
N ARG A 281 4.60 -2.51 -15.73
CA ARG A 281 5.24 -3.17 -16.87
C ARG A 281 6.52 -3.84 -16.41
N ILE A 282 6.62 -5.13 -16.69
CA ILE A 282 7.78 -5.96 -16.40
C ILE A 282 8.61 -6.05 -17.66
N GLY A 283 9.86 -5.60 -17.61
CA GLY A 283 10.77 -5.70 -18.74
C GLY A 283 11.02 -7.15 -19.13
N MET A 284 10.75 -7.48 -20.38
CA MET A 284 10.99 -8.80 -20.96
C MET A 284 11.74 -8.71 -22.30
N GLY A 285 12.18 -7.51 -22.68
CA GLY A 285 12.97 -7.26 -23.87
C GLY A 285 14.40 -7.79 -23.75
N LYS A 286 14.98 -8.16 -24.88
CA LYS A 286 16.40 -8.51 -25.00
C LYS A 286 17.25 -7.28 -25.27
N ARG A 287 18.42 -7.21 -24.66
CA ARG A 287 19.46 -6.26 -25.05
C ARG A 287 20.18 -6.82 -26.27
N ALA A 288 20.39 -5.99 -27.27
CA ALA A 288 21.24 -6.31 -28.40
C ALA A 288 22.70 -6.42 -27.94
N ILE A 289 23.47 -7.28 -28.61
CA ILE A 289 24.93 -7.33 -28.49
C ILE A 289 25.44 -5.94 -28.92
N GLY A 290 26.03 -5.18 -27.99
CA GLY A 290 26.39 -3.75 -28.18
C GLY A 290 25.53 -2.73 -27.44
N GLY A 291 24.64 -3.16 -26.53
CA GLY A 291 24.01 -2.30 -25.52
C GLY A 291 22.66 -1.66 -25.89
N GLY A 292 22.25 -1.73 -27.16
CA GLY A 292 20.91 -1.32 -27.63
C GLY A 292 19.79 -2.28 -27.23
N LEU A 293 18.52 -1.97 -27.55
CA LEU A 293 17.44 -2.96 -27.51
C LEU A 293 17.39 -3.73 -28.84
N GLU A 294 17.27 -5.05 -28.76
CA GLU A 294 17.00 -5.87 -29.95
C GLU A 294 15.63 -5.50 -30.53
N ARG A 295 15.50 -5.49 -31.86
CA ARG A 295 14.22 -5.23 -32.52
C ARG A 295 13.19 -6.25 -32.04
N VAL A 296 12.13 -5.75 -31.40
CA VAL A 296 11.06 -6.58 -30.84
C VAL A 296 10.31 -7.30 -31.96
N LYS A 297 10.45 -8.63 -32.03
CA LYS A 297 9.59 -9.49 -32.84
C LYS A 297 8.38 -9.91 -32.00
N PRO A 298 7.14 -9.87 -32.51
CA PRO A 298 5.97 -10.34 -31.77
C PRO A 298 6.10 -11.79 -31.26
N SER A 299 6.82 -12.65 -31.99
CA SER A 299 7.08 -14.04 -31.59
C SER A 299 7.97 -14.16 -30.34
N LEU A 300 8.78 -13.14 -30.01
CA LEU A 300 9.61 -13.12 -28.81
C LEU A 300 8.76 -13.27 -27.54
N ALA A 301 7.54 -12.77 -27.58
CA ALA A 301 6.62 -12.78 -26.44
C ALA A 301 6.22 -14.19 -26.01
N LEU A 302 6.13 -15.12 -26.95
CA LEU A 302 5.87 -16.54 -26.70
C LEU A 302 7.17 -17.34 -26.49
N GLY A 303 8.32 -16.71 -26.65
CA GLY A 303 9.62 -17.31 -26.35
C GLY A 303 9.78 -17.57 -24.85
N ARG A 304 10.58 -18.59 -24.51
CA ARG A 304 10.95 -18.90 -23.14
C ARG A 304 12.21 -18.16 -22.72
N LEU A 305 12.37 -17.99 -21.41
CA LEU A 305 13.61 -17.47 -20.83
C LEU A 305 14.68 -18.57 -20.82
N ASN A 306 15.93 -18.19 -21.08
CA ASN A 306 17.07 -19.08 -20.79
C ASN A 306 17.36 -19.12 -19.28
N ALA A 307 18.29 -19.97 -18.84
CA ALA A 307 18.60 -20.14 -17.42
C ALA A 307 19.05 -18.83 -16.72
N ARG A 308 19.88 -18.01 -17.37
CA ARG A 308 20.35 -16.72 -16.83
C ARG A 308 19.21 -15.72 -16.72
N GLU A 309 18.41 -15.58 -17.78
CA GLU A 309 17.22 -14.73 -17.78
C GLU A 309 16.20 -15.18 -16.74
N GLN A 310 16.03 -16.49 -16.53
CA GLN A 310 15.13 -17.05 -15.53
C GLN A 310 15.58 -16.69 -14.11
N ALA A 311 16.89 -16.74 -13.83
CA ALA A 311 17.44 -16.32 -12.54
C ALA A 311 17.23 -14.82 -12.29
N LEU A 312 17.53 -13.97 -13.28
CA LEU A 312 17.27 -12.54 -13.18
C LEU A 312 15.78 -12.24 -13.01
N PHE A 313 14.93 -12.91 -13.80
CA PHE A 313 13.48 -12.76 -13.73
C PHE A 313 12.93 -13.17 -12.35
N HIS A 314 13.49 -14.21 -11.74
CA HIS A 314 13.11 -14.62 -10.39
C HIS A 314 13.29 -13.46 -9.38
N ASP A 315 14.40 -12.73 -9.43
CA ASP A 315 14.61 -11.59 -8.53
C ASP A 315 13.78 -10.36 -8.91
N VAL A 316 13.60 -10.10 -10.20
CA VAL A 316 12.65 -9.09 -10.70
C VAL A 316 11.24 -9.38 -10.19
N SER A 317 10.80 -10.64 -10.21
CA SER A 317 9.46 -11.04 -9.78
C SER A 317 9.24 -10.83 -8.28
N LYS A 318 10.26 -11.08 -7.45
CA LYS A 318 10.25 -10.77 -6.02
C LYS A 318 10.10 -9.27 -5.78
N TYR A 319 10.88 -8.46 -6.50
CA TYR A 319 10.84 -7.02 -6.38
C TYR A 319 9.48 -6.46 -6.83
N ALA A 320 8.95 -6.96 -7.95
CA ALA A 320 7.63 -6.57 -8.46
C ALA A 320 6.51 -6.88 -7.46
N ALA A 321 6.55 -8.05 -6.79
CA ALA A 321 5.58 -8.37 -5.74
C ALA A 321 5.65 -7.39 -4.56
N GLN A 322 6.85 -6.95 -4.16
CA GLN A 322 7.03 -5.92 -3.13
C GLN A 322 6.53 -4.54 -3.60
N VAL A 323 6.76 -4.17 -4.86
CA VAL A 323 6.19 -2.95 -5.45
C VAL A 323 4.66 -2.98 -5.40
N ILE A 324 4.03 -4.12 -5.66
CA ILE A 324 2.57 -4.28 -5.55
C ILE A 324 2.13 -4.16 -4.08
N ARG A 325 2.87 -4.76 -3.13
CA ARG A 325 2.60 -4.56 -1.69
C ARG A 325 2.62 -3.07 -1.31
N ILE A 326 3.58 -2.32 -1.84
CA ILE A 326 3.71 -0.89 -1.58
C ILE A 326 2.59 -0.11 -2.26
N TRP A 327 2.17 -0.51 -3.45
CA TRP A 327 1.00 0.07 -4.12
C TRP A 327 -0.27 -0.09 -3.29
N LEU A 328 -0.48 -1.28 -2.69
CA LEU A 328 -1.63 -1.58 -1.85
C LEU A 328 -1.74 -0.64 -0.65
N PHE A 329 -0.62 -0.40 0.06
CA PHE A 329 -0.63 0.29 1.36
C PHE A 329 -0.12 1.73 1.34
N ARG A 330 0.71 2.12 0.37
CA ARG A 330 1.31 3.47 0.24
C ARG A 330 0.94 4.19 -1.05
N GLY A 331 0.12 3.57 -1.89
CA GLY A 331 -0.47 4.17 -3.09
C GLY A 331 0.45 4.18 -4.31
N PHE A 332 -0.12 4.65 -5.42
CA PHE A 332 0.49 4.62 -6.75
C PHE A 332 1.83 5.35 -6.82
N ASP A 333 1.90 6.58 -6.32
CA ASP A 333 3.07 7.45 -6.53
C ASP A 333 4.32 6.87 -5.82
N SER A 334 4.14 6.34 -4.61
CA SER A 334 5.16 5.64 -3.82
C SER A 334 5.69 4.40 -4.54
N ALA A 335 4.77 3.56 -5.02
CA ALA A 335 5.11 2.34 -5.76
C ALA A 335 5.80 2.65 -7.11
N ALA A 336 5.33 3.68 -7.81
CA ALA A 336 5.89 4.08 -9.10
C ALA A 336 7.33 4.60 -8.97
N ASN A 337 7.63 5.36 -7.91
CA ASN A 337 8.99 5.78 -7.62
C ASN A 337 9.94 4.59 -7.44
N LEU A 338 9.52 3.56 -6.70
CA LEU A 338 10.31 2.34 -6.50
C LEU A 338 10.47 1.51 -7.78
N ALA A 339 9.37 1.26 -8.48
CA ALA A 339 9.39 0.48 -9.72
C ALA A 339 10.33 1.10 -10.76
N ASN A 340 10.29 2.42 -10.91
CA ASN A 340 10.99 3.11 -11.99
C ASN A 340 12.51 3.25 -11.75
N ILE A 341 12.97 3.13 -10.51
CA ILE A 341 14.41 3.19 -10.19
C ILE A 341 15.11 1.83 -10.29
N LEU A 342 14.36 0.71 -10.29
CA LEU A 342 14.96 -0.62 -10.32
C LEU A 342 15.84 -0.80 -11.56
N LYS A 343 17.06 -1.24 -11.32
CA LYS A 343 18.01 -1.74 -12.32
C LYS A 343 18.66 -2.99 -11.75
N LEU A 344 18.21 -4.14 -12.21
CA LEU A 344 18.93 -5.39 -12.04
C LEU A 344 19.52 -5.72 -13.40
N ASP A 345 20.80 -6.03 -13.45
CA ASP A 345 21.45 -6.51 -14.65
C ASP A 345 21.84 -7.98 -14.43
N THR A 346 21.88 -8.76 -15.51
CA THR A 346 22.69 -9.98 -15.49
C THR A 346 24.12 -9.50 -15.24
N GLN A 347 24.82 -10.02 -14.22
CA GLN A 347 26.26 -9.80 -14.17
C GLN A 347 26.82 -10.30 -15.50
N ASP A 348 27.26 -9.36 -16.33
CA ASP A 348 28.17 -9.64 -17.40
C ASP A 348 29.47 -9.91 -16.64
N ASP A 349 29.73 -11.19 -16.36
CA ASP A 349 31.10 -11.61 -16.13
C ASP A 349 31.81 -11.29 -17.45
N ASP A 350 32.38 -10.09 -17.52
CA ASP A 350 33.47 -9.77 -18.42
C ASP A 350 34.64 -10.69 -18.01
N ASP A 351 34.51 -11.98 -18.30
CA ASP A 351 35.63 -12.87 -18.57
C ASP A 351 36.20 -12.43 -19.93
N SER A 352 36.76 -11.22 -19.96
CA SER A 352 37.89 -10.93 -20.83
C SER A 352 39.14 -11.32 -20.04
N ASP A 353 39.29 -12.62 -19.83
CA ASP A 353 40.58 -13.23 -19.56
C ASP A 353 41.19 -13.58 -20.93
N SER A 354 42.51 -13.40 -21.02
CA SER A 354 43.43 -13.52 -22.18
C SER A 354 43.56 -12.33 -23.15
#